data_AF-A0A2P6TW29-F1
#
_entry.id   AF-A0A2P6TW29-F1
#
_cell.length_a   1.000
_cell.length_b   1.000
_cell.length_c   1.000
_cell.angle_alpha   90.00
_cell.angle_beta   90.00
_cell.angle_gamma   90.00
#
_symmetry.space_group_name_H-M   'P 1'
#
loop_
_entity.id
_entity.type
_entity.pdbx_description
1 polymer ?
#
loop_
_entity_poly.entity_id
_entity_poly.type
_entity_poly.pdbx_seq_one_letter_code
_entity_poly.pdbx_strand_id
1 'polypeptide(L)'
;MGRVVSEQRVALQFDTQLNQGLVRSAAARESGLDYDEFEARLQRLFTLVPFLQERMLRMQPKLLAALAAEPEQLAQRLVELKTLLPQADVAAIVAQRPSLLLDGEWERVPAGVAALAACYSEEEAGRLASAEPLLLVEDLEHVLQELGRLMGGSGDAAAMLLRDPSMVYSVQRGSRSLGPGAEF
;
A
#
# COMPACT_ATOMS: atom_id res chain seq x y z
N MET A 1 -42.08 -16.52 -4.92
CA MET A 1 -41.06 -15.64 -5.53
C MET A 1 -39.71 -15.88 -4.85
N GLY A 2 -38.95 -16.91 -5.26
CA GLY A 2 -37.68 -17.26 -4.57
C GLY A 2 -36.65 -18.02 -5.41
N ARG A 3 -36.84 -18.16 -6.74
CA ARG A 3 -35.92 -18.91 -7.62
C ARG A 3 -34.89 -18.04 -8.35
N VAL A 4 -35.21 -16.79 -8.65
CA VAL A 4 -34.36 -15.91 -9.49
C VAL A 4 -33.10 -15.42 -8.76
N VAL A 5 -33.14 -15.30 -7.42
CA VAL A 5 -32.00 -14.84 -6.62
C VAL A 5 -30.90 -15.91 -6.52
N SER A 6 -31.25 -17.19 -6.65
CA SER A 6 -30.33 -18.31 -6.49
C SER A 6 -29.40 -18.45 -7.71
N GLU A 7 -29.93 -18.33 -8.92
CA GLU A 7 -29.16 -18.48 -10.16
C GLU A 7 -28.16 -17.33 -10.37
N GLN A 8 -28.56 -16.09 -10.04
CA GLN A 8 -27.68 -14.92 -10.13
C GLN A 8 -26.51 -14.99 -9.11
N ARG A 9 -26.76 -15.49 -7.89
CA ARG A 9 -25.68 -15.68 -6.89
C ARG A 9 -24.67 -16.75 -7.32
N VAL A 10 -25.16 -17.84 -7.90
CA VAL A 10 -24.31 -18.93 -8.38
C VAL A 10 -23.43 -18.45 -9.55
N ALA A 11 -23.99 -17.73 -10.51
CA ALA A 11 -23.22 -17.16 -11.63
C ALA A 11 -22.11 -16.20 -11.16
N LEU A 12 -22.42 -15.28 -10.24
CA LEU A 12 -21.44 -14.34 -9.69
C LEU A 12 -20.33 -15.04 -8.90
N GLN A 13 -20.64 -16.14 -8.21
CA GLN A 13 -19.64 -16.95 -7.50
C GLN A 13 -18.71 -17.67 -8.47
N PHE A 14 -19.25 -18.24 -9.54
CA PHE A 14 -18.44 -18.87 -10.59
C PHE A 14 -17.50 -17.87 -11.28
N ASP A 15 -18.00 -16.70 -11.66
CA ASP A 15 -17.17 -15.64 -12.26
C ASP A 15 -16.06 -15.17 -11.31
N THR A 16 -16.38 -15.08 -10.02
CA THR A 16 -15.39 -14.71 -8.99
C THR A 16 -14.31 -15.78 -8.86
N GLN A 17 -14.67 -17.06 -8.81
CA GLN A 17 -13.72 -18.17 -8.71
C GLN A 17 -12.82 -18.27 -9.94
N LEU A 18 -13.38 -18.10 -11.14
CA LEU A 18 -12.63 -18.06 -12.39
C LEU A 18 -11.64 -16.90 -12.40
N ASN A 19 -12.07 -15.70 -12.02
CA ASN A 19 -11.20 -14.53 -11.93
C ASN A 19 -10.08 -14.71 -10.91
N GLN A 20 -10.36 -15.33 -9.75
CA GLN A 20 -9.33 -15.65 -8.76
C GLN A 20 -8.29 -16.62 -9.32
N GLY A 21 -8.72 -17.68 -10.02
CA GLY A 21 -7.83 -18.62 -10.69
C GLY A 21 -6.94 -17.98 -11.76
N LEU A 22 -7.49 -17.04 -12.54
CA LEU A 22 -6.73 -16.30 -13.55
C LEU A 22 -5.66 -15.40 -12.93
N VAL A 23 -5.99 -14.67 -11.87
CA VAL A 23 -5.03 -13.81 -11.17
C VAL A 23 -3.90 -14.63 -10.55
N ARG A 24 -4.22 -15.77 -9.91
CA ARG A 24 -3.23 -16.68 -9.33
C ARG A 24 -2.33 -17.30 -10.39
N SER A 25 -2.90 -17.79 -11.48
CA SER A 25 -2.13 -18.36 -12.60
C SER A 25 -1.20 -17.33 -13.24
N ALA A 26 -1.68 -16.10 -13.45
CA ALA A 26 -0.85 -15.01 -13.94
C ALA A 26 0.28 -14.67 -12.96
N ALA A 27 -0.01 -14.57 -11.66
CA ALA A 27 1.01 -14.26 -10.65
C ALA A 27 2.06 -15.38 -10.50
N ALA A 28 1.65 -16.65 -10.57
CA ALA A 28 2.58 -17.78 -10.59
C ALA A 28 3.57 -17.65 -11.75
N ARG A 29 3.08 -17.34 -12.96
CA ARG A 29 3.93 -17.11 -14.14
C ARG A 29 4.90 -15.95 -13.97
N GLU A 30 4.45 -14.84 -13.39
CA GLU A 30 5.30 -13.68 -13.09
C GLU A 30 6.38 -13.99 -12.05
N SER A 31 6.10 -14.90 -11.10
CA SER A 31 7.05 -15.29 -10.06
C SER A 31 8.19 -16.20 -10.57
N GLY A 32 7.99 -16.87 -11.71
CA GLY A 32 8.90 -17.90 -12.21
C GLY A 32 8.89 -19.21 -11.40
N LEU A 33 8.02 -19.33 -10.39
CA LEU A 33 7.82 -20.54 -9.59
C LEU A 33 6.85 -21.50 -10.28
N ASP A 34 6.90 -22.77 -9.87
CA ASP A 34 5.82 -23.72 -10.16
C ASP A 34 4.52 -23.28 -9.47
N TYR A 35 3.37 -23.63 -10.07
CA TYR A 35 2.07 -23.21 -9.55
C TYR A 35 1.78 -23.73 -8.14
N ASP A 36 2.13 -24.98 -7.83
CA ASP A 36 1.87 -25.56 -6.51
C ASP A 36 2.75 -24.91 -5.43
N GLU A 37 4.00 -24.59 -5.80
CA GLU A 37 4.92 -23.85 -4.93
C GLU A 37 4.41 -22.42 -4.68
N PHE A 38 3.98 -21.73 -5.73
CA PHE A 38 3.41 -20.39 -5.65
C PHE A 38 2.17 -20.38 -4.75
N GLU A 39 1.22 -21.30 -4.94
CA GLU A 39 0.01 -21.39 -4.12
C GLU A 39 0.34 -21.66 -2.65
N ALA A 40 1.34 -22.50 -2.36
CA ALA A 40 1.78 -22.76 -0.99
C ALA A 40 2.34 -21.48 -0.33
N ARG A 41 3.17 -20.70 -1.05
CA ARG A 41 3.70 -19.42 -0.53
C ARG A 41 2.60 -18.37 -0.39
N LEU A 42 1.67 -18.31 -1.35
CA LEU A 42 0.52 -17.42 -1.32
C LEU A 42 -0.40 -17.71 -0.11
N GLN A 43 -0.61 -18.98 0.22
CA GLN A 43 -1.39 -19.36 1.40
C GLN A 43 -0.70 -18.93 2.71
N ARG A 44 0.63 -19.00 2.78
CA ARG A 44 1.40 -18.45 3.91
C ARG A 44 1.24 -16.94 3.99
N LEU A 45 1.35 -16.23 2.87
CA LEU A 45 1.11 -14.78 2.80
C LEU A 45 -0.26 -14.41 3.35
N PHE A 46 -1.33 -15.11 2.97
CA PHE A 46 -2.67 -14.85 3.48
C PHE A 46 -2.85 -15.25 4.95
N THR A 47 -2.06 -16.18 5.46
CA THR A 47 -2.04 -16.48 6.89
C THR A 47 -1.42 -15.33 7.69
N LEU A 48 -0.36 -14.71 7.15
CA LEU A 48 0.31 -13.55 7.75
C LEU A 48 -0.52 -12.27 7.62
N VAL A 49 -1.17 -12.09 6.47
CA VAL A 49 -1.83 -10.84 6.08
C VAL A 49 -3.20 -11.14 5.47
N PRO A 50 -4.19 -11.54 6.30
CA PRO A 50 -5.47 -12.08 5.81
C PRO A 50 -6.27 -11.08 4.97
N PHE A 51 -6.18 -9.79 5.26
CA PHE A 51 -6.88 -8.75 4.51
C PHE A 51 -6.38 -8.58 3.06
N LEU A 52 -5.20 -9.09 2.71
CA LEU A 52 -4.75 -9.09 1.31
C LEU A 52 -5.57 -10.06 0.44
N GLN A 53 -6.21 -11.07 1.04
CA GLN A 53 -7.04 -12.02 0.30
C GLN A 53 -8.22 -11.31 -0.39
N GLU A 54 -8.87 -10.37 0.30
CA GLU A 54 -9.97 -9.57 -0.25
C GLU A 54 -9.50 -8.61 -1.36
N ARG A 55 -8.24 -8.17 -1.28
CA ARG A 55 -7.63 -7.27 -2.26
C ARG A 55 -7.04 -7.99 -3.47
N MET A 56 -6.84 -9.31 -3.40
CA MET A 56 -6.18 -10.11 -4.43
C MET A 56 -6.71 -9.81 -5.84
N LEU A 57 -8.04 -9.76 -6.00
CA LEU A 57 -8.69 -9.51 -7.29
C LEU A 57 -8.43 -8.12 -7.88
N ARG A 58 -8.00 -7.17 -7.06
CA ARG A 58 -7.68 -5.79 -7.47
C ARG A 58 -6.18 -5.55 -7.56
N MET A 59 -5.35 -6.50 -7.14
CA MET A 59 -3.90 -6.40 -7.20
C MET A 59 -3.40 -6.82 -8.58
N GLN A 60 -2.35 -6.15 -9.04
CA GLN A 60 -1.65 -6.58 -10.25
C GLN A 60 -0.97 -7.94 -9.99
N PRO A 61 -1.03 -8.89 -10.93
CA PRO A 61 -0.40 -10.21 -10.77
C PRO A 61 1.09 -10.12 -10.40
N LYS A 62 1.84 -9.18 -10.98
CA LYS A 62 3.25 -8.94 -10.68
C LYS A 62 3.49 -8.54 -9.21
N LEU A 63 2.61 -7.71 -8.65
CA LEU A 63 2.71 -7.32 -7.24
C LEU A 63 2.41 -8.50 -6.32
N LEU A 64 1.38 -9.28 -6.65
CA LEU A 64 1.05 -10.50 -5.91
C LEU A 64 2.20 -11.52 -5.96
N ALA A 65 2.83 -11.68 -7.12
CA ALA A 65 4.01 -12.51 -7.32
C ALA A 65 5.17 -12.08 -6.43
N ALA A 66 5.48 -10.78 -6.41
CA ALA A 66 6.54 -10.23 -5.57
C ALA A 66 6.25 -10.43 -4.06
N LEU A 67 5.00 -10.25 -3.63
CA LEU A 67 4.61 -10.47 -2.23
C LEU A 67 4.66 -11.96 -1.85
N ALA A 68 4.27 -12.86 -2.75
CA ALA A 68 4.32 -14.29 -2.48
C ALA A 68 5.74 -14.88 -2.61
N ALA A 69 6.71 -14.12 -3.12
CA ALA A 69 8.08 -14.62 -3.30
C ALA A 69 8.74 -14.97 -1.96
N GLU A 70 8.68 -14.08 -0.97
CA GLU A 70 9.39 -14.25 0.31
C GLU A 70 8.48 -13.94 1.52
N PRO A 71 7.50 -14.81 1.84
CA PRO A 71 6.52 -14.52 2.88
C PRO A 71 7.16 -14.37 4.27
N GLU A 72 8.24 -15.09 4.56
CA GLU A 72 8.98 -14.98 5.82
C GLU A 72 9.67 -13.60 5.97
N GLN A 73 10.23 -13.06 4.88
CA GLN A 73 10.81 -11.71 4.87
C GLN A 73 9.72 -10.65 5.10
N LEU A 74 8.54 -10.82 4.50
CA LEU A 74 7.41 -9.92 4.74
C LEU A 74 6.94 -9.94 6.19
N ALA A 75 6.91 -11.12 6.83
CA ALA A 75 6.59 -11.23 8.25
C ALA A 75 7.55 -10.42 9.11
N GLN A 76 8.85 -10.49 8.81
CA GLN A 76 9.86 -9.69 9.50
C GLN A 76 9.62 -8.19 9.30
N ARG A 77 9.36 -7.74 8.07
CA ARG A 77 9.06 -6.33 7.76
C ARG A 77 7.82 -5.82 8.47
N LEU A 78 6.78 -6.64 8.63
CA LEU A 78 5.59 -6.28 9.40
C LEU A 78 5.92 -6.00 10.87
N VAL A 79 6.77 -6.84 11.48
CA VAL A 79 7.22 -6.68 12.87
C VAL A 79 8.12 -5.43 13.01
N GLU A 80 9.04 -5.23 12.06
CA GLU A 80 9.90 -4.05 12.02
C GLU A 80 9.06 -2.77 11.87
N LEU A 81 8.09 -2.75 10.97
CA LEU A 81 7.18 -1.62 10.79
C LEU A 81 6.39 -1.32 12.06
N LYS A 82 5.91 -2.36 12.78
CA LYS A 82 5.21 -2.16 14.06
C LYS A 82 6.14 -1.61 15.15
N THR A 83 7.41 -1.97 15.11
CA THR A 83 8.43 -1.46 16.04
C THR A 83 8.78 -0.01 15.75
N LEU A 84 8.89 0.35 14.48
CA LEU A 84 9.17 1.73 14.03
C LEU A 84 7.99 2.67 14.29
N LEU A 85 6.75 2.18 14.17
CA LEU A 85 5.53 2.96 14.38
C LEU A 85 4.60 2.25 15.38
N PRO A 86 4.88 2.31 16.69
CA PRO A 86 4.11 1.60 17.71
C PRO A 86 2.64 2.02 17.76
N GLN A 87 2.34 3.28 17.46
CA GLN A 87 0.97 3.83 17.43
C GLN A 87 0.25 3.64 16.09
N ALA A 88 0.94 3.18 15.04
CA ALA A 88 0.31 2.97 13.75
C ALA A 88 -0.50 1.66 13.70
N ASP A 89 -1.59 1.71 12.95
CA ASP A 89 -2.26 0.56 12.37
C ASP A 89 -1.47 0.06 11.14
N VAL A 90 -0.64 -0.95 11.37
CA VAL A 90 0.17 -1.61 10.34
C VAL A 90 -0.70 -2.35 9.32
N ALA A 91 -1.85 -2.89 9.74
CA ALA A 91 -2.76 -3.56 8.83
C ALA A 91 -3.34 -2.56 7.82
N ALA A 92 -3.75 -1.37 8.28
CA ALA A 92 -4.20 -0.29 7.40
C ALA A 92 -3.11 0.16 6.43
N ILE A 93 -1.86 0.31 6.91
CA ILE A 93 -0.70 0.68 6.08
C ILE A 93 -0.53 -0.29 4.91
N VAL A 94 -0.43 -1.58 5.22
CA VAL A 94 -0.14 -2.62 4.24
C VAL A 94 -1.35 -2.90 3.37
N ALA A 95 -2.57 -2.78 3.90
CA ALA A 95 -3.78 -2.87 3.12
C ALA A 95 -3.77 -1.80 2.03
N GLN A 96 -3.49 -0.55 2.38
CA GLN A 96 -3.48 0.54 1.41
C GLN A 96 -2.33 0.42 0.40
N ARG A 97 -1.11 0.14 0.87
CA ARG A 97 0.10 0.11 0.05
C ARG A 97 0.96 -1.12 0.35
N PRO A 98 0.60 -2.31 -0.17
CA PRO A 98 1.36 -3.53 0.11
C PRO A 98 2.76 -3.54 -0.52
N SER A 99 2.99 -2.72 -1.54
CA SER A 99 4.33 -2.53 -2.14
C SER A 99 5.37 -1.97 -1.17
N LEU A 100 4.96 -1.34 -0.06
CA LEU A 100 5.86 -0.85 0.99
C LEU A 100 6.74 -1.95 1.57
N LEU A 101 6.23 -3.18 1.59
CA LEU A 101 6.95 -4.32 2.15
C LEU A 101 7.94 -4.94 1.15
N LEU A 102 8.14 -4.36 -0.02
CA LEU A 102 9.09 -4.81 -1.04
C LEU A 102 10.34 -3.92 -1.04
N ASP A 103 11.51 -4.49 -1.39
CA ASP A 103 12.83 -3.86 -1.24
C ASP A 103 12.89 -2.39 -1.71
N GLY A 104 12.41 -2.10 -2.92
CA GLY A 104 12.50 -0.75 -3.51
C GLY A 104 11.69 0.34 -2.78
N GLU A 105 10.74 -0.03 -1.94
CA GLU A 105 10.04 0.91 -1.05
C GLU A 105 10.50 0.77 0.39
N TRP A 106 10.72 -0.46 0.85
CA TRP A 106 11.08 -0.79 2.22
C TRP A 106 12.34 -0.06 2.68
N GLU A 107 13.36 0.04 1.81
CA GLU A 107 14.61 0.74 2.11
C GLU A 107 14.41 2.22 2.50
N ARG A 108 13.32 2.85 2.04
CA ARG A 108 12.99 4.25 2.36
C ARG A 108 12.18 4.42 3.63
N VAL A 109 11.51 3.36 4.10
CA VAL A 109 10.59 3.40 5.24
C VAL A 109 11.24 3.93 6.53
N PRO A 110 12.44 3.46 6.95
CA PRO A 110 13.06 3.97 8.18
C PRO A 110 13.34 5.47 8.13
N ALA A 111 13.76 5.99 6.98
CA ALA A 111 14.01 7.42 6.78
C ALA A 111 12.69 8.22 6.80
N GLY A 112 11.63 7.72 6.16
CA GLY A 112 10.32 8.36 6.19
C GLY A 112 9.70 8.40 7.59
N VAL A 113 9.87 7.33 8.38
CA VAL A 113 9.46 7.30 9.80
C VAL A 113 10.23 8.35 10.61
N ALA A 114 11.55 8.44 10.42
CA ALA A 114 12.36 9.45 11.09
C ALA A 114 11.95 10.89 10.72
N ALA A 115 11.61 11.12 9.45
CA ALA A 115 11.11 12.42 9.00
C ALA A 115 9.76 12.77 9.65
N LEU A 116 8.82 11.82 9.72
CA LEU A 116 7.55 12.03 10.43
C LEU A 116 7.78 12.34 11.92
N ALA A 117 8.66 11.59 12.58
CA ALA A 117 8.96 11.80 13.99
C ALA A 117 9.66 13.14 14.29
N ALA A 118 10.32 13.76 13.30
CA ALA A 118 10.92 15.08 13.43
C ALA A 118 9.87 16.21 13.40
N CYS A 119 8.71 15.98 12.78
CA CYS A 119 7.67 16.99 12.60
C CYS A 119 6.44 16.79 13.49
N TYR A 120 6.20 15.56 13.95
CA TYR A 120 4.97 15.16 14.64
C TYR A 120 5.26 14.35 15.90
N SER A 121 4.33 14.37 16.86
CA SER A 121 4.37 13.40 17.97
C SER A 121 4.21 11.96 17.48
N GLU A 122 4.59 10.98 18.30
CA GLU A 122 4.49 9.55 17.93
C GLU A 122 3.06 9.14 17.55
N GLU A 123 2.05 9.64 18.26
CA GLU A 123 0.63 9.37 17.97
C GLU A 123 0.20 9.98 16.63
N GLU A 124 0.61 11.23 16.37
CA GLU A 124 0.32 11.92 15.11
C GLU A 124 1.02 11.26 13.93
N ALA A 125 2.29 10.90 14.07
CA ALA A 125 3.06 10.18 13.06
C ALA A 125 2.42 8.81 12.76
N GLY A 126 2.00 8.07 13.79
CA GLY A 126 1.30 6.80 13.63
C GLY A 126 -0.02 6.96 12.87
N ARG A 127 -0.82 7.96 13.23
CA ARG A 127 -2.09 8.29 12.55
C ARG A 127 -1.86 8.72 11.10
N LEU A 128 -0.86 9.55 10.83
CA LEU A 128 -0.49 9.99 9.48
C LEU A 128 -0.07 8.81 8.62
N ALA A 129 0.85 7.97 9.12
CA ALA A 129 1.34 6.80 8.41
C ALA A 129 0.20 5.82 8.09
N SER A 130 -0.71 5.59 9.03
CA SER A 130 -1.88 4.72 8.81
C SER A 130 -2.89 5.28 7.83
N ALA A 131 -3.09 6.60 7.83
CA ALA A 131 -4.00 7.26 6.91
C ALA A 131 -3.41 7.33 5.49
N GLU A 132 -2.12 7.69 5.39
CA GLU A 132 -1.43 7.94 4.13
C GLU A 132 -0.02 7.32 4.13
N PRO A 133 0.11 6.02 3.78
CA PRO A 133 1.38 5.32 3.84
C PRO A 133 2.44 5.84 2.86
N LEU A 134 2.02 6.61 1.85
CA LEU A 134 2.93 7.24 0.91
C LEU A 134 3.94 8.18 1.62
N LEU A 135 3.56 8.77 2.75
CA LEU A 135 4.43 9.62 3.56
C LEU A 135 5.65 8.87 4.13
N LEU A 136 5.62 7.53 4.16
CA LEU A 136 6.76 6.71 4.61
C LEU A 136 7.87 6.59 3.57
N VAL A 137 7.61 6.96 2.33
CA VAL A 137 8.56 6.76 1.21
C VAL A 137 8.76 7.98 0.33
N GLU A 138 7.95 9.02 0.52
CA GLU A 138 8.13 10.34 -0.08
C GLU A 138 9.08 11.21 0.75
N ASP A 139 9.64 12.22 0.10
CA ASP A 139 10.40 13.27 0.76
C ASP A 139 9.44 14.22 1.48
N LEU A 140 9.25 13.99 2.79
CA LEU A 140 8.34 14.77 3.62
C LEU A 140 8.70 16.26 3.65
N GLU A 141 9.99 16.59 3.64
CA GLU A 141 10.43 17.99 3.65
C GLU A 141 9.96 18.69 2.37
N HIS A 142 10.19 18.06 1.22
CA HIS A 142 9.70 18.55 -0.06
C HIS A 142 8.17 18.67 -0.09
N VAL A 143 7.45 17.66 0.44
CA VAL A 143 5.98 17.69 0.53
C VAL A 143 5.50 18.90 1.33
N LEU A 144 6.09 19.16 2.51
CA LEU A 144 5.71 20.29 3.35
C LEU A 144 6.04 21.64 2.70
N GLN A 145 7.19 21.76 2.05
CA GLN A 145 7.57 22.97 1.30
C GLN A 145 6.59 23.26 0.16
N GLU A 146 6.23 22.26 -0.64
CA GLU A 146 5.29 22.43 -1.74
C GLU A 146 3.87 22.72 -1.27
N LEU A 147 3.41 22.08 -0.18
CA LEU A 147 2.13 22.42 0.44
C LEU A 147 2.13 23.88 0.93
N GLY A 148 3.20 24.33 1.57
CA GLY A 148 3.36 25.73 1.96
C GLY A 148 3.28 26.67 0.76
N ARG A 149 3.95 26.34 -0.35
CA ARG A 149 3.92 27.12 -1.60
C ARG A 149 2.53 27.20 -2.21
N LEU A 150 1.82 26.06 -2.32
CA LEU A 150 0.47 26.01 -2.88
C LEU A 150 -0.55 26.81 -2.05
N MET A 151 -0.28 26.95 -0.75
CA MET A 151 -1.15 27.67 0.21
C MET A 151 -0.75 29.13 0.44
N GLY A 152 0.13 29.69 -0.40
CA GLY A 152 0.51 31.11 -0.32
C GLY A 152 1.55 31.44 0.76
N GLY A 153 2.30 30.45 1.25
CA GLY A 153 3.48 30.64 2.11
C GLY A 153 3.22 31.06 3.56
N SER A 154 1.96 31.27 3.96
CA SER A 154 1.59 31.76 5.30
C SER A 154 0.96 30.70 6.21
N GLY A 155 0.74 29.48 5.71
CA GLY A 155 0.11 28.38 6.46
C GLY A 155 1.14 27.43 7.08
N ASP A 156 0.82 26.89 8.26
CA ASP A 156 1.56 25.77 8.87
C ASP A 156 1.23 24.48 8.10
N ALA A 157 2.08 24.15 7.11
CA ALA A 157 1.92 22.99 6.25
C ALA A 157 1.87 21.67 7.03
N ALA A 158 2.55 21.57 8.17
CA ALA A 158 2.54 20.36 9.00
C ALA A 158 1.18 20.19 9.69
N ALA A 159 0.67 21.25 10.32
CA ALA A 159 -0.67 21.23 10.90
C ALA A 159 -1.77 20.97 9.85
N MET A 160 -1.56 21.42 8.62
CA MET A 160 -2.45 21.14 7.50
C MET A 160 -2.43 19.66 7.11
N LEU A 161 -1.25 19.09 6.87
CA LEU A 161 -1.11 17.68 6.52
C LEU A 161 -1.68 16.76 7.61
N LEU A 162 -1.55 17.15 8.88
CA LEU A 162 -2.15 16.43 9.99
C LEU A 162 -3.69 16.40 9.94
N ARG A 163 -4.32 17.47 9.43
CA ARG A 163 -5.79 17.55 9.29
C ARG A 163 -6.29 16.79 8.07
N ASP A 164 -5.53 16.81 6.97
CA ASP A 164 -5.87 16.11 5.73
C ASP A 164 -4.61 15.47 5.11
N PRO A 165 -4.32 14.20 5.46
CA PRO A 165 -3.13 13.49 4.98
C PRO A 165 -3.13 13.28 3.46
N SER A 166 -4.32 13.27 2.83
CA SER A 166 -4.46 13.04 1.38
C SER A 166 -3.88 14.17 0.53
N MET A 167 -3.58 15.33 1.14
CA MET A 167 -2.96 16.46 0.45
C MET A 167 -1.59 16.12 -0.15
N VAL A 168 -0.90 15.07 0.29
CA VAL A 168 0.36 14.60 -0.34
C VAL A 168 0.20 14.37 -1.85
N TYR A 169 -0.98 13.93 -2.31
CA TYR A 169 -1.23 13.69 -3.74
C TYR A 169 -1.33 15.00 -4.55
N SER A 170 -1.68 16.11 -3.91
CA SER A 170 -1.72 17.42 -4.57
C SER A 170 -0.32 17.88 -4.98
N VAL A 171 0.69 17.58 -4.13
CA VAL A 171 2.10 17.84 -4.42
C VAL A 171 2.58 16.98 -5.59
N GLN A 172 2.30 15.67 -5.59
CA GLN A 172 2.68 14.78 -6.69
C GLN A 172 2.10 15.21 -8.05
N ARG A 173 0.87 15.74 -8.07
CA ARG A 173 0.25 16.27 -9.29
C ARG A 173 0.82 17.62 -9.71
N GLY A 174 1.10 18.50 -8.74
CA GLY A 174 1.73 19.80 -8.97
C GLY A 174 3.12 19.67 -9.60
N SER A 175 3.95 18.75 -9.10
CA SER A 175 5.30 18.50 -9.63
C SER A 175 5.29 17.90 -11.04
N ARG A 176 4.28 17.08 -11.39
CA ARG A 176 4.11 16.58 -12.77
C ARG A 176 3.55 17.61 -13.75
N SER A 177 2.79 18.60 -13.26
CA SER A 177 2.23 19.70 -14.06
C SER A 177 3.29 20.74 -14.45
N LEU A 178 4.41 20.82 -13.72
CA LEU A 178 5.47 21.81 -13.93
C LEU A 178 6.72 21.25 -14.63
N GLY A 179 6.74 19.96 -14.97
CA GLY A 179 7.75 19.35 -15.85
C GLY A 179 7.32 19.39 -17.32
N PRO A 180 8.24 19.53 -18.29
CA PRO A 180 7.86 19.57 -19.71
C PRO A 180 7.24 18.23 -20.09
N GLY A 181 6.15 18.29 -20.85
CA GLY A 181 5.32 17.14 -21.21
C GLY A 181 6.12 15.90 -21.59
N ALA A 182 5.87 14.81 -20.88
CA ALA A 182 6.16 13.48 -21.34
C ALA A 182 4.82 12.77 -21.54
N GLU A 183 4.34 12.83 -22.78
CA GLU A 183 3.46 11.82 -23.34
C GLU A 183 4.15 10.46 -23.17
N PHE A 184 3.50 9.51 -22.48
CA PHE A 184 3.50 8.07 -22.78
C PHE A 184 2.27 7.44 -22.11
#